data_AF-A0A1R1SL85-F1
#
_entry.id   AF-A0A1R1SL85-F1
#
_cell.length_a   1.000
_cell.length_b   1.000
_cell.length_c   1.000
_cell.angle_alpha   90.00
_cell.angle_beta   90.00
_cell.angle_gamma   90.00
#
_symmetry.space_group_name_H-M   'P 1'
#
loop_
_entity.id
_entity.type
_entity.pdbx_description
1 polymer ?
#
loop_
_entity_poly.entity_id
_entity_poly.type
_entity_poly.pdbx_seq_one_letter_code
_entity_poly.pdbx_strand_id
1 'polypeptide(L)'
;MTTELALLTRVSCRGREITGPRLRGLLALLAGDLRTGCGTARLVEGLWPEAERPENPTKALQILVSRARAQLGADVIASTPAGYRLALP
;
A
#
# COMPACT_ATOMS: atom_id res chain seq x y z
N MET A 1 -2.09 -24.21 10.25
CA MET A 1 -3.03 -23.47 11.12
C MET A 1 -4.06 -22.83 10.23
N THR A 2 -5.31 -23.30 10.27
CA THR A 2 -6.40 -22.79 9.45
C THR A 2 -7.01 -21.59 10.17
N THR A 3 -6.60 -20.39 9.79
CA THR A 3 -7.29 -19.19 10.23
C THR A 3 -8.63 -19.12 9.52
N GLU A 4 -9.73 -19.47 10.19
CA GLU A 4 -11.07 -19.45 9.60
C GLU A 4 -11.63 -18.02 9.49
N LEU A 5 -11.34 -17.14 10.46
CA LEU A 5 -11.53 -15.70 10.34
C LEU A 5 -10.75 -14.97 11.44
N ALA A 6 -10.02 -13.91 11.10
CA ALA A 6 -9.38 -13.02 12.07
C ALA A 6 -9.70 -11.57 11.72
N LEU A 7 -10.27 -10.83 12.68
CA LEU A 7 -10.53 -9.40 12.57
C LEU A 7 -9.46 -8.64 13.34
N LEU A 8 -8.73 -7.76 12.64
CA LEU A 8 -7.75 -6.89 13.26
C LEU A 8 -8.43 -5.58 13.67
N THR A 9 -8.32 -5.20 14.94
CA THR A 9 -8.89 -3.95 15.46
C THR A 9 -8.21 -2.72 14.84
N ARG A 10 -6.96 -2.86 14.41
CA ARG A 10 -6.14 -1.81 13.82
C ARG A 10 -5.22 -2.40 12.76
N VAL A 11 -4.82 -1.57 11.80
CA VAL A 11 -3.76 -1.89 10.83
C VAL A 11 -2.46 -1.30 11.34
N SER A 12 -1.43 -2.12 11.53
CA SER A 12 -0.10 -1.67 11.94
C SER A 12 0.99 -2.34 11.10
N CYS A 13 2.13 -1.67 10.98
CA CYS A 13 3.33 -2.21 10.33
C CYS A 13 4.53 -1.88 11.21
N ARG A 14 5.32 -2.91 11.57
CA ARG A 14 6.47 -2.79 12.50
C ARG A 14 6.10 -2.07 13.81
N GLY A 15 4.95 -2.41 14.39
CA GLY A 15 4.45 -1.81 15.64
C GLY A 15 3.89 -0.39 15.50
N ARG A 16 3.94 0.24 14.32
CA ARG A 16 3.39 1.57 14.08
C ARG A 16 1.98 1.46 13.50
N GLU A 17 1.03 2.12 14.14
CA GLU A 17 -0.35 2.16 13.66
C GLU A 17 -0.46 3.00 12.38
N ILE A 18 -1.23 2.49 11.43
CA ILE A 18 -1.52 3.13 10.15
C ILE A 18 -2.93 3.69 10.23
N THR A 19 -3.05 5.02 10.29
CA THR A 19 -4.33 5.70 10.53
C THR A 19 -5.01 6.19 9.24
N GLY A 20 -4.25 6.45 8.17
CA GLY A 20 -4.79 6.99 6.92
C GLY A 20 -5.46 5.92 6.05
N PRO A 21 -6.74 6.09 5.64
CA PRO A 21 -7.45 5.07 4.85
C PRO A 21 -6.75 4.75 3.54
N ARG A 22 -6.22 5.77 2.85
CA ARG A 22 -5.48 5.59 1.59
C ARG A 22 -4.15 4.84 1.79
N LEU A 23 -3.46 5.08 2.90
CA LEU A 23 -2.23 4.35 3.24
C LEU A 23 -2.53 2.88 3.62
N ARG A 24 -3.61 2.62 4.37
CA ARG A 24 -4.09 1.25 4.62
C ARG A 24 -4.44 0.53 3.31
N GLY A 25 -5.16 1.20 2.41
CA GLY A 25 -5.50 0.65 1.10
C GLY A 25 -4.26 0.30 0.27
N LEU A 26 -3.24 1.16 0.26
CA LEU A 26 -1.98 0.88 -0.44
C LEU A 26 -1.34 -0.41 0.08
N LEU A 27 -1.21 -0.52 1.39
CA LEU A 27 -0.60 -1.69 2.02
C LEU A 27 -1.44 -2.96 1.80
N ALA A 28 -2.77 -2.86 1.84
CA ALA A 28 -3.66 -3.98 1.57
C ALA A 28 -3.50 -4.49 0.12
N LEU A 29 -3.44 -3.58 -0.86
CA LEU A 29 -3.22 -3.93 -2.27
C LEU A 29 -1.85 -4.59 -2.49
N LEU A 30 -0.81 -4.08 -1.85
CA LEU A 30 0.54 -4.66 -1.95
C LEU A 30 0.68 -5.98 -1.18
N ALA A 31 -0.10 -6.18 -0.11
CA ALA A 31 -0.13 -7.44 0.64
C ALA A 31 -0.83 -8.57 -0.13
N GLY A 32 -1.62 -8.25 -1.17
CA GLY A 32 -2.25 -9.24 -2.04
C GLY A 32 -1.26 -10.08 -2.85
N ASP A 33 -0.09 -9.54 -3.18
CA ASP A 33 1.03 -10.30 -3.77
C ASP A 33 2.37 -9.71 -3.32
N LEU A 34 2.98 -10.33 -2.32
CA LEU A 34 4.26 -9.90 -1.75
C LEU A 34 5.46 -10.13 -2.70
N ARG A 35 5.33 -11.04 -3.66
CA ARG A 35 6.43 -11.44 -4.54
C ARG A 35 6.50 -10.55 -5.78
N THR A 36 5.38 -10.43 -6.50
CA THR A 36 5.34 -9.62 -7.74
C THR A 36 5.04 -8.14 -7.44
N GLY A 37 4.26 -7.89 -6.38
CA GLY A 37 3.76 -6.56 -6.05
C GLY A 37 2.50 -6.21 -6.82
N CYS A 38 2.29 -4.91 -7.01
CA CYS A 38 1.15 -4.36 -7.72
C CYS A 38 1.59 -3.24 -8.66
N GLY A 39 1.03 -3.25 -9.88
CA GLY A 39 1.32 -2.25 -10.89
C GLY A 39 0.70 -0.89 -10.58
N THR A 40 1.32 0.19 -11.06
CA THR A 40 0.87 1.58 -10.84
C THR A 40 -0.60 1.81 -11.20
N ALA A 41 -1.05 1.32 -12.37
CA ALA A 41 -2.43 1.48 -12.82
C ALA A 41 -3.43 0.81 -11.87
N ARG A 42 -3.18 -0.45 -11.50
CA ARG A 42 -4.01 -1.21 -10.56
C ARG A 42 -4.01 -0.58 -9.16
N LEU A 43 -2.88 -0.04 -8.72
CA LEU A 43 -2.80 0.71 -7.47
C LEU A 43 -3.67 1.97 -7.53
N VAL A 44 -3.59 2.73 -8.61
CA VAL A 44 -4.42 3.93 -8.78
C VAL A 44 -5.91 3.58 -8.76
N GLU A 45 -6.33 2.57 -9.52
CA GLU A 45 -7.71 2.10 -9.55
C GLU A 45 -8.21 1.60 -8.19
N GLY A 46 -7.39 0.82 -7.48
CA GLY A 46 -7.77 0.30 -6.17
C GLY A 46 -7.75 1.34 -5.06
N LEU A 47 -6.98 2.43 -5.21
CA LEU A 47 -6.86 3.47 -4.20
C LEU A 47 -7.91 4.56 -4.33
N TRP A 48 -8.22 4.99 -5.55
CA TRP A 48 -9.13 6.11 -5.80
C TRP A 48 -10.33 5.66 -6.62
N PRO A 49 -11.54 5.71 -6.04
CA PRO A 49 -12.78 5.70 -6.82
C PRO A 49 -12.76 6.80 -7.87
N GLU A 50 -13.46 6.61 -8.99
CA GLU A 50 -13.45 7.56 -10.11
C GLU A 50 -13.78 9.01 -9.67
N ALA A 51 -14.74 9.18 -8.76
CA ALA A 51 -15.15 10.47 -8.23
C ALA A 51 -14.08 11.19 -7.36
N GLU A 52 -13.10 10.46 -6.83
CA GLU A 52 -12.02 11.00 -5.98
C GLU A 52 -10.66 10.99 -6.71
N ARG A 53 -10.64 10.68 -8.01
CA ARG A 53 -9.39 10.50 -8.74
C ARG A 53 -8.67 11.86 -8.86
N PRO A 54 -7.41 11.95 -8.40
CA PRO A 54 -6.61 13.18 -8.55
C PRO A 54 -6.35 13.48 -10.03
N GLU A 55 -6.12 14.75 -10.36
CA GLU A 55 -5.73 15.18 -11.71
C GLU A 55 -4.47 14.47 -12.22
N ASN A 56 -3.52 14.18 -11.32
CA ASN A 56 -2.35 13.36 -11.61
C ASN A 56 -2.24 12.18 -10.64
N PRO A 57 -2.87 11.03 -10.97
CA PRO A 57 -2.92 9.88 -10.07
C PRO A 57 -1.56 9.26 -9.79
N THR A 58 -0.68 9.21 -10.80
CA THR A 58 0.68 8.67 -10.66
C THR A 58 1.50 9.49 -9.66
N LYS A 59 1.45 10.82 -9.76
CA LYS A 59 2.12 11.71 -8.79
C LYS A 59 1.53 11.55 -7.38
N ALA A 60 0.22 11.44 -7.26
CA ALA A 60 -0.44 11.20 -5.98
C ALA A 60 0.00 9.88 -5.34
N LEU A 61 0.14 8.81 -6.13
CA LEU A 61 0.66 7.52 -5.68
C LEU A 61 2.11 7.63 -5.22
N GLN A 62 2.98 8.32 -5.97
CA GLN A 62 4.37 8.54 -5.58
C GLN A 62 4.49 9.27 -4.24
N ILE A 63 3.67 10.30 -4.01
CA ILE A 63 3.62 11.03 -2.74
C ILE A 63 3.17 10.09 -1.60
N LEU A 64 2.15 9.26 -1.86
CA LEU A 64 1.66 8.29 -0.87
C LEU A 64 2.74 7.26 -0.51
N VAL A 65 3.44 6.72 -1.50
CA VAL A 65 4.56 5.78 -1.28
C VAL A 65 5.72 6.44 -0.55
N SER A 66 6.07 7.68 -0.89
CA SER A 66 7.09 8.46 -0.20
C SER A 66 6.73 8.65 1.28
N ARG A 67 5.48 9.04 1.57
CA ARG A 67 4.98 9.17 2.93
C ARG A 67 5.01 7.83 3.69
N ALA A 68 4.60 6.74 3.03
CA ALA A 68 4.66 5.40 3.61
C ALA A 68 6.08 5.02 4.03
N ARG A 69 7.06 5.23 3.14
CA ARG A 69 8.49 4.99 3.40
C ARG A 69 9.02 5.85 4.55
N ALA A 70 8.64 7.13 4.61
CA ALA A 70 9.02 8.01 5.71
C ALA A 70 8.44 7.55 7.06
N GLN A 71 7.23 6.98 7.06
CA GLN A 71 6.56 6.53 8.29
C GLN A 71 6.95 5.12 8.71
N LEU A 72 7.23 4.20 7.80
CA LEU A 72 7.34 2.76 8.09
C LEU A 72 8.76 2.20 7.86
N GLY A 73 9.65 3.01 7.28
CA GLY A 73 10.99 2.62 6.85
C GLY A 73 11.11 2.65 5.33
N ALA A 74 12.24 3.13 4.82
CA ALA A 74 12.44 3.31 3.38
C ALA A 74 12.40 1.98 2.59
N ASP A 75 12.75 0.89 3.26
CA ASP A 75 12.84 -0.46 2.73
C ASP A 75 11.48 -1.18 2.63
N VAL A 76 10.46 -0.74 3.39
CA VAL A 76 9.18 -1.47 3.49
C VAL A 76 8.42 -1.60 2.17
N ILE A 77 8.63 -0.65 1.24
CA ILE A 77 8.05 -0.66 -0.09
C ILE A 77 9.19 -0.56 -1.09
N ALA A 78 9.40 -1.60 -1.88
CA ALA A 78 10.36 -1.60 -2.98
C ALA A 78 9.67 -1.13 -4.28
N SER A 79 10.39 -0.34 -5.08
CA SER A 79 9.95 -0.03 -6.45
C SER A 79 10.23 -1.22 -7.37
N THR A 80 9.35 -1.45 -8.33
CA THR A 80 9.50 -2.47 -9.38
C THR A 80 9.37 -1.81 -10.74
N PRO A 81 9.75 -2.48 -11.85
CA PRO A 81 9.54 -1.92 -13.19
C PRO A 81 8.08 -1.59 -13.50
N ALA A 82 7.13 -2.32 -12.90
CA ALA A 82 5.69 -2.14 -13.15
C ALA A 82 4.98 -1.30 -12.08
N GLY A 83 5.57 -1.08 -10.91
CA GLY A 83 4.94 -0.40 -9.79
C GLY A 83 5.70 -0.58 -8.48
N TYR A 84 5.05 -1.20 -7.48
CA TYR A 84 5.58 -1.32 -6.13
C TYR A 84 5.31 -2.70 -5.53
N ARG A 85 6.12 -3.14 -4.57
CA ARG A 85 5.87 -4.33 -3.75
C ARG A 85 6.18 -4.06 -2.29
N LEU A 86 5.56 -4.80 -1.38
CA LEU A 86 6.04 -4.86 -0.01
C LEU A 86 7.34 -5.66 0.05
N ALA A 87 8.32 -5.14 0.77
CA ALA A 87 9.54 -5.87 1.10
C ALA A 87 9.52 -6.12 2.60
N LEU A 88 8.94 -7.26 2.97
CA LEU A 88 8.95 -7.80 4.32
C LEU A 88 10.10 -8.81 4.43
N PRO A 89 10.81 -8.87 5.56
CA PRO A 89 11.82 -9.88 5.82
C PRO A 89 11.24 -11.29 5.88
#